data_AF-A0A1F9B2E1-F1
#
_entry.id   AF-A0A1F9B2E1-F1
#
_cell.length_a   1.000
_cell.length_b   1.000
_cell.length_c   1.000
_cell.angle_alpha   90.00
_cell.angle_beta   90.00
_cell.angle_gamma   90.00
#
_symmetry.space_group_name_H-M   'P 1'
#
loop_
_entity.id
_entity.type
_entity.pdbx_description
1 polymer ?
#
loop_
_entity_poly.entity_id
_entity_poly.type
_entity_poly.pdbx_seq_one_letter_code
_entity_poly.pdbx_strand_id
1 'polypeptide(L)'
;MERTTIYLDDVVKQYLLELSAEESKKKKKRVGMAEMIRAALISYLKEKGKPVDDLESVKERMLSTKGKLSEDFEGRVKKVKKEFDKWKIESV
;
A
#
# COMPACT_ATOMS: atom_id res chain seq x y z
N MET A 1 6.16 8.63 10.10
CA MET A 1 5.60 7.34 10.51
C MET A 1 6.19 7.03 11.88
N GLU A 2 5.36 6.99 12.92
CA GLU A 2 5.84 6.73 14.28
C GLU A 2 6.17 5.24 14.45
N ARG A 3 7.23 4.93 15.20
CA ARG A 3 7.58 3.55 15.55
C ARG A 3 6.88 3.19 16.85
N THR A 4 6.13 2.10 16.82
CA THR A 4 5.47 1.52 18.01
C THR A 4 6.06 0.14 18.27
N THR A 5 6.44 -0.12 19.52
CA THR A 5 6.89 -1.42 19.99
C THR A 5 5.78 -2.04 20.83
N ILE A 6 5.40 -3.28 20.51
CA ILE A 6 4.41 -4.05 21.26
C ILE A 6 5.04 -5.37 21.70
N TYR A 7 4.61 -5.86 22.86
CA TYR A 7 4.94 -7.22 23.28
C TYR A 7 3.97 -8.20 22.60
N LEU A 8 4.51 -9.32 22.13
CA LEU A 8 3.76 -10.44 21.58
C LEU A 8 4.20 -11.70 22.32
N ASP A 9 3.22 -12.47 22.78
CA ASP A 9 3.46 -13.80 23.34
C ASP A 9 4.12 -14.71 22.27
N ASP A 10 5.01 -15.59 22.72
CA ASP A 10 5.77 -16.47 21.82
C ASP A 10 4.86 -17.41 21.01
N VAL A 11 3.75 -17.87 21.60
CA VAL A 11 2.76 -18.70 20.92
C VAL A 11 2.09 -17.92 19.78
N VAL A 12 1.67 -16.68 20.06
CA VAL A 12 1.07 -15.80 19.06
C VAL A 12 2.06 -15.47 17.95
N LYS A 13 3.32 -15.22 18.30
CA LYS A 13 4.39 -14.96 17.35
C LYS A 13 4.62 -16.16 16.42
N GLN A 14 4.59 -17.37 16.94
CA GLN A 14 4.73 -18.59 16.14
C GLN A 14 3.58 -18.75 15.15
N TYR A 15 2.32 -18.61 15.59
CA TYR A 15 1.17 -18.68 14.68
C TYR A 15 1.21 -17.59 13.60
N LEU A 16 1.66 -16.38 13.94
CA LEU A 16 1.83 -15.31 12.95
C LEU A 16 2.91 -15.64 11.92
N LEU A 17 3.99 -16.33 12.29
CA LEU A 17 5.01 -16.79 11.33
C LEU A 17 4.46 -17.84 10.38
N GLU A 18 3.72 -18.82 10.91
CA GLU A 18 3.09 -19.89 10.12
C GLU A 18 2.09 -19.31 9.10
N LEU A 19 1.17 -18.45 9.55
CA LEU A 19 0.21 -17.76 8.69
C LEU A 19 0.89 -16.87 7.65
N SER A 20 1.97 -16.17 8.04
CA SER A 20 2.77 -15.35 7.12
C SER A 20 3.42 -16.19 6.02
N ALA A 21 3.87 -17.41 6.34
CA ALA A 21 4.46 -18.33 5.38
C ALA A 21 3.40 -18.91 4.42
N GLU A 22 2.22 -19.27 4.93
CA GLU A 22 1.08 -19.73 4.12
C GLU A 22 0.61 -18.68 3.12
N GLU A 23 0.39 -17.44 3.59
CA GLU A 23 0.00 -16.32 2.75
C GLU A 23 1.07 -15.99 1.70
N SER A 24 2.35 -16.13 2.05
CA SER A 24 3.44 -15.92 1.11
C SER A 24 3.43 -16.92 -0.04
N LYS A 25 3.15 -18.19 0.26
CA LYS A 25 3.00 -19.25 -0.75
C LYS A 25 1.80 -18.97 -1.66
N LYS A 26 0.66 -18.61 -1.06
CA LYS A 26 -0.59 -18.34 -1.79
C LYS A 26 -0.48 -17.16 -2.75
N LYS A 27 0.13 -16.06 -2.30
CA LYS A 27 0.27 -14.82 -3.09
C LYS A 27 1.49 -14.79 -4.01
N LYS A 28 2.35 -15.83 -3.97
CA LYS A 28 3.66 -15.87 -4.65
C LYS A 28 4.52 -14.62 -4.38
N LYS A 29 4.36 -14.01 -3.21
CA LYS A 29 5.06 -12.79 -2.77
C LYS A 29 5.35 -12.93 -1.29
N ARG A 30 6.52 -12.46 -0.84
CA ARG A 30 6.83 -12.42 0.59
C ARG A 30 5.85 -11.50 1.32
N VAL A 31 5.02 -12.10 2.17
CA VAL A 31 4.19 -11.43 3.17
C VAL A 31 4.93 -11.54 4.49
N GLY A 32 5.11 -10.42 5.19
CA GLY A 32 5.81 -10.39 6.47
C GLY A 32 4.85 -10.38 7.66
N MET A 33 5.34 -10.81 8.83
CA MET A 33 4.59 -10.75 10.09
C MET A 33 3.98 -9.36 10.37
N ALA A 34 4.73 -8.28 10.09
CA ALA A 34 4.24 -6.92 10.27
C ALA A 34 3.04 -6.56 9.36
N GLU A 35 2.94 -7.20 8.19
CA GLU A 35 1.79 -7.05 7.29
C GLU A 35 0.58 -7.81 7.85
N MET A 36 0.79 -9.00 8.41
CA MET A 36 -0.25 -9.78 9.10
C MET A 36 -0.80 -9.05 10.33
N ILE A 37 0.08 -8.50 11.17
CA ILE A 37 -0.30 -7.71 12.36
C ILE A 37 -1.12 -6.49 11.94
N ARG A 38 -0.69 -5.77 10.89
CA ARG A 38 -1.46 -4.64 10.36
C ARG A 38 -2.83 -5.05 9.85
N ALA A 39 -2.91 -6.13 9.07
CA ALA A 39 -4.18 -6.63 8.56
C ALA A 39 -5.15 -7.00 9.71
N ALA A 40 -4.66 -7.70 10.74
CA ALA A 40 -5.44 -8.06 11.91
C ALA A 40 -5.96 -6.84 12.68
N LEU A 41 -5.12 -5.83 12.92
CA LEU A 41 -5.52 -4.59 13.58
C LEU A 41 -6.56 -3.81 12.78
N ILE A 42 -6.38 -3.71 11.46
CA ILE A 42 -7.34 -3.04 10.57
C ILE A 42 -8.70 -3.76 10.63
N SER A 43 -8.71 -5.09 10.53
CA SER A 43 -9.94 -5.88 10.61
C SER A 43 -10.65 -5.69 11.95
N TYR A 44 -9.91 -5.76 13.07
CA TYR A 44 -10.45 -5.53 14.40
C TYR A 44 -11.05 -4.13 14.57
N LEU A 45 -10.35 -3.09 14.11
CA LEU A 45 -10.83 -1.71 14.20
C LEU A 45 -12.09 -1.49 13.35
N LYS A 46 -12.17 -2.11 12.16
CA LYS A 46 -13.37 -2.09 11.32
C LYS A 46 -14.56 -2.76 11.99
N GLU A 47 -14.36 -3.92 12.63
CA GLU A 47 -15.40 -4.59 13.42
C GLU A 47 -15.91 -3.71 14.57
N LYS A 48 -15.04 -2.88 15.14
CA LYS A 48 -15.40 -1.91 16.20
C LYS A 48 -15.96 -0.59 15.65
N GLY A 49 -16.21 -0.49 14.35
CA GLY A 49 -16.74 0.72 13.70
C GLY A 49 -15.79 1.92 13.78
N LYS A 50 -14.49 1.67 13.98
CA LYS A 50 -13.49 2.75 13.98
C LYS A 50 -13.08 3.07 12.54
N PRO A 51 -12.95 4.36 12.19
CA PRO A 51 -12.44 4.74 10.89
C PRO A 51 -10.98 4.29 10.81
N VAL A 52 -10.68 3.49 9.79
CA VAL A 52 -9.31 3.08 9.45
C VAL A 52 -9.04 3.61 8.06
N ASP A 53 -7.92 4.32 7.91
CA ASP A 53 -7.51 4.87 6.62
C ASP A 53 -7.52 3.78 5.55
N ASP A 54 -8.14 4.07 4.41
CA ASP A 54 -8.13 3.17 3.28
C ASP A 54 -6.73 3.09 2.65
N LEU A 55 -6.49 2.01 1.89
CA LEU A 55 -5.23 1.79 1.18
C LEU A 55 -4.89 2.96 0.23
N GLU A 56 -5.89 3.71 -0.22
CA GLU A 56 -5.76 4.85 -1.13
C GLU A 56 -5.22 6.08 -0.40
N SER A 57 -5.75 6.39 0.78
CA SER A 57 -5.28 7.44 1.69
C SER A 57 -3.87 7.18 2.21
N VAL A 58 -3.49 5.90 2.37
CA VAL A 58 -2.11 5.52 2.70
C VAL A 58 -1.19 5.72 1.50
N LYS A 59 -1.61 5.34 0.30
CA LYS A 59 -0.85 5.58 -0.95
C LYS A 59 -0.69 7.06 -1.22
N GLU A 60 -1.73 7.87 -1.05
CA GLU A 60 -1.68 9.33 -1.22
C GLU A 60 -0.74 9.98 -0.22
N ARG A 61 -0.73 9.56 1.06
CA ARG A 61 0.28 10.03 2.01
C ARG A 61 1.69 9.60 1.65
N MET A 62 1.89 8.38 1.12
CA MET A 62 3.19 7.93 0.64
C MET A 62 3.65 8.71 -0.61
N LEU A 63 2.72 9.07 -1.48
CA LEU A 63 2.99 9.92 -2.65
C LEU A 63 3.28 11.36 -2.23
N SER A 64 2.54 11.90 -1.25
CA SER A 64 2.76 13.26 -0.74
C SER A 64 4.09 13.39 0.02
N THR A 65 4.50 12.35 0.75
CA THR A 65 5.81 12.31 1.44
C THR A 65 6.99 12.12 0.51
N LYS A 66 6.80 11.63 -0.72
CA LYS A 66 7.86 11.59 -1.75
C LYS A 66 8.08 12.94 -2.44
N GLY A 67 7.40 13.99 -1.99
CA GLY A 67 7.45 15.32 -2.58
C GLY A 67 6.54 15.42 -3.80
N LYS A 68 5.98 16.63 -4.01
CA LYS A 68 5.35 16.94 -5.29
C LYS A 68 6.44 16.90 -6.37
N LEU A 69 6.15 16.27 -7.51
CA LEU A 69 6.98 16.43 -8.69
C LEU A 69 7.08 17.93 -9.02
N SER A 70 8.21 18.39 -9.54
CA SER A 70 8.34 19.81 -9.90
C SER A 70 7.23 20.18 -10.88
N GLU A 71 6.73 21.42 -10.80
CA GLU A 71 5.69 21.92 -11.71
C GLU A 71 6.11 21.74 -13.18
N ASP A 72 7.42 21.85 -13.46
CA ASP A 72 8.01 21.59 -14.76
C ASP A 72 7.82 20.15 -15.23
N PHE A 73 8.01 19.16 -14.34
CA PHE A 73 7.81 17.76 -14.68
C PHE A 73 6.33 17.45 -14.93
N GLU A 74 5.44 17.94 -14.07
CA GLU A 74 4.00 17.81 -14.28
C GLU A 74 3.53 18.47 -15.57
N GLY A 75 4.08 19.65 -15.90
CA GLY A 75 3.84 20.36 -17.14
C GLY A 75 4.27 19.56 -18.37
N ARG A 76 5.45 18.93 -18.33
CA ARG A 76 5.94 18.06 -19.41
C ARG A 76 5.05 16.83 -19.59
N VAL A 77 4.66 16.17 -18.51
CA VAL A 77 3.77 15.00 -18.57
C VAL A 77 2.39 15.37 -19.15
N LYS A 78 1.82 16.51 -18.73
CA LYS A 78 0.54 17.00 -19.29
C LYS A 78 0.65 17.34 -20.77
N LYS A 79 1.78 17.90 -21.22
CA LYS A 79 2.02 18.20 -22.64
C LYS A 79 2.13 16.94 -23.48
N VAL A 80 2.94 15.96 -23.03
CA VAL A 80 3.10 14.66 -23.71
C VAL A 80 1.76 13.92 -23.76
N LYS A 81 0.97 13.92 -22.69
CA LYS A 81 -0.36 13.31 -22.68
C LYS A 81 -1.30 13.95 -23.71
N LYS A 82 -1.32 15.29 -23.81
CA LYS A 82 -2.12 15.99 -24.84
C LYS A 82 -1.68 15.65 -26.27
N GLU A 83 -0.39 15.46 -26.50
CA GLU A 83 0.14 15.06 -27.82
C GLU A 83 -0.19 13.59 -28.13
N PHE A 84 -0.08 12.71 -27.13
CA PHE A 84 -0.45 11.31 -27.24
C PHE A 84 -1.95 11.12 -27.49
N ASP A 85 -2.82 11.86 -26.78
CA ASP A 85 -4.28 11.79 -26.97
C ASP A 85 -4.72 12.32 -28.36
N LYS A 86 -3.92 13.20 -28.98
CA LYS A 86 -4.12 13.64 -30.37
C LYS A 86 -3.64 12.61 -31.39
N TRP A 87 -2.82 11.66 -30.96
CA TRP A 87 -2.28 10.63 -31.83
C TRP A 87 -3.34 9.55 -32.04
N LYS A 88 -4.15 9.74 -33.10
CA LYS A 88 -5.01 8.68 -33.61
C LYS A 88 -4.14 7.70 -34.39
N ILE A 89 -4.13 6.45 -33.95
CA ILE A 89 -3.59 5.35 -34.76
C ILE A 89 -4.55 5.17 -35.93
N GLU A 90 -4.17 5.64 -37.10
CA GLU A 90 -4.81 5.21 -38.34
C GLU A 90 -4.38 3.77 -38.57
N SER A 91 -5.26 2.83 -38.26
CA SER A 91 -5.11 1.42 -38.62
C SER A 91 -5.13 1.33 -40.15
N VAL A 92 -4.00 0.90 -40.73
CA VAL A 92 -3.88 0.47 -42.13
C VAL A 92 -4.57 -0.87 -42.32
#